data_AF-A0A8J4AI29-F1
#
_entry.id   AF-A0A8J4AI29-F1
#
_cell.length_a   1.000
_cell.length_b   1.000
_cell.length_c   1.000
_cell.angle_alpha   90.00
_cell.angle_beta   90.00
_cell.angle_gamma   90.00
#
_symmetry.space_group_name_H-M   'P 1'
#
loop_
_entity.id
_entity.type
_entity.pdbx_description
1 polymer ?
#
loop_
_entity_poly.entity_id
_entity_poly.type
_entity_poly.pdbx_seq_one_letter_code
_entity_poly.pdbx_strand_id
1 'polypeptide(L)'
;MPEVTYFARVDAGDTVERPRSLVRRTATEPLPTDEVYQRDGRWHPTDLLARDDLGDLDEQLVPISAEQAQAVIARWRQAWRAADERRAAASRADTGLRLAQVFDRPGPDGRPVTDPARPALSRAERGAVAAYLRRAPVALRANGSDPDPFDAERGDAVPLHVRTDGVWVWSEALAYFAAEYGIAPEPELLAHIRSANYAAPRAVAGAVLDRAADLVLGR
;
A
#
# COMPACT_ATOMS: atom_id res chain seq x y z
N MET A 1 -28.57 -29.96 22.46
CA MET A 1 -28.10 -28.90 21.53
C MET A 1 -28.67 -29.24 20.18
N PRO A 2 -29.22 -28.28 19.43
CA PRO A 2 -29.73 -28.56 18.08
C PRO A 2 -28.58 -29.04 17.19
N GLU A 3 -28.88 -29.94 16.26
CA GLU A 3 -27.92 -30.42 15.27
C GLU A 3 -27.54 -29.27 14.31
N VAL A 4 -26.27 -29.19 13.94
CA VAL A 4 -25.74 -28.16 13.03
C VAL A 4 -25.05 -28.82 11.85
N THR A 5 -25.52 -28.50 10.64
CA THR A 5 -24.94 -28.97 9.38
C THR A 5 -24.31 -27.80 8.64
N TYR A 6 -23.14 -28.01 8.04
CA TYR A 6 -22.39 -26.99 7.32
C TYR A 6 -22.38 -27.25 5.82
N PHE A 7 -22.44 -26.18 5.04
CA PHE A 7 -22.47 -26.22 3.58
C PHE A 7 -21.49 -25.19 3.02
N ALA A 8 -20.71 -25.62 2.03
CA ALA A 8 -19.82 -24.79 1.26
C ALA A 8 -20.51 -24.39 -0.04
N ARG A 9 -20.64 -23.08 -0.30
CA ARG A 9 -21.16 -22.60 -1.59
C ARG A 9 -20.01 -22.48 -2.58
N VAL A 10 -20.10 -23.20 -3.69
CA VAL A 10 -19.07 -23.30 -4.72
C VAL A 10 -19.67 -23.03 -6.11
N ASP A 11 -18.87 -22.43 -6.99
CA ASP A 11 -19.17 -22.21 -8.40
C ASP A 11 -18.00 -22.73 -9.26
N ALA A 12 -18.03 -22.52 -10.57
CA ALA A 12 -16.99 -22.90 -11.51
C ALA A 12 -15.61 -22.32 -11.10
N GLY A 13 -14.71 -23.21 -10.65
CA GLY A 13 -13.35 -22.88 -10.23
C GLY A 13 -13.15 -22.81 -8.70
N ASP A 14 -14.21 -22.90 -7.91
CA ASP A 14 -14.13 -22.96 -6.45
C ASP A 14 -14.00 -24.41 -5.95
N THR A 15 -13.58 -24.58 -4.70
CA THR A 15 -13.54 -25.88 -4.04
C THR A 15 -14.18 -25.79 -2.65
N VAL A 16 -14.56 -26.92 -2.06
CA VAL A 16 -15.04 -26.96 -0.66
C VAL A 16 -14.02 -26.42 0.34
N GLU A 17 -12.73 -26.50 0.00
CA GLU A 17 -11.68 -25.88 0.81
C GLU A 17 -11.60 -24.38 0.58
N ARG A 18 -11.92 -23.87 -0.61
CA ARG A 18 -11.91 -22.43 -0.97
C ARG A 18 -13.28 -21.99 -1.48
N PRO A 19 -14.33 -22.04 -0.63
CA PRO A 19 -15.67 -21.71 -1.08
C PRO A 19 -15.88 -20.20 -1.19
N ARG A 20 -16.95 -19.79 -1.87
CA ARG A 20 -17.38 -18.38 -1.92
C ARG A 20 -18.05 -17.94 -0.63
N SER A 21 -18.85 -18.82 -0.05
CA SER A 21 -19.50 -18.58 1.23
C SER A 21 -19.65 -19.89 2.01
N LEU A 22 -19.81 -19.74 3.32
CA LEU A 22 -20.01 -20.84 4.24
C LEU A 22 -21.36 -20.63 4.92
N VAL A 23 -22.24 -21.62 4.80
CA VAL A 23 -23.59 -21.60 5.34
C VAL A 23 -23.71 -22.70 6.39
N ARG A 24 -24.51 -22.48 7.43
CA ARG A 24 -24.90 -23.52 8.38
C ARG A 24 -26.41 -23.56 8.51
N ARG A 25 -26.94 -24.77 8.74
CA ARG A 25 -28.31 -25.02 9.15
C ARG A 25 -28.31 -25.51 10.58
N THR A 26 -29.10 -24.88 11.43
CA THR A 26 -29.36 -25.33 12.80
C THR A 26 -30.78 -25.87 12.86
N ALA A 27 -30.96 -27.10 13.36
CA ALA A 27 -32.26 -27.76 13.50
C ALA A 27 -33.10 -27.14 14.64
N THR A 28 -33.57 -25.91 14.44
CA THR A 28 -34.49 -25.19 15.35
C THR A 28 -35.96 -25.51 15.03
N GLU A 29 -36.85 -25.24 15.97
CA GLU A 29 -38.30 -25.32 15.79
C GLU A 29 -38.94 -23.92 15.80
N PRO A 30 -40.04 -23.67 15.06
CA PRO A 30 -40.78 -24.63 14.21
C PRO A 30 -40.14 -24.88 12.84
N LEU A 31 -39.13 -24.07 12.47
CA LEU A 31 -38.39 -24.20 11.22
C LEU A 31 -36.88 -24.14 11.51
N PRO A 32 -36.04 -24.82 10.69
CA PRO A 32 -34.60 -24.70 10.80
C PRO A 32 -34.14 -23.25 10.57
N THR A 33 -33.04 -22.88 11.21
CA THR A 33 -32.40 -21.57 11.05
C THR A 33 -31.17 -21.72 10.17
N ASP A 34 -31.15 -20.98 9.07
CA ASP A 34 -30.04 -20.96 8.12
C ASP A 34 -29.25 -19.65 8.28
N GLU A 35 -27.93 -19.77 8.36
CA GLU A 35 -27.05 -18.61 8.54
C GLU A 35 -25.80 -18.70 7.67
N VAL A 36 -25.32 -17.55 7.18
CA VAL A 36 -24.08 -17.40 6.42
C VAL A 36 -23.00 -16.73 7.27
N TYR A 37 -21.77 -17.23 7.19
CA TYR A 37 -20.63 -16.64 7.91
C TYR A 37 -20.06 -15.44 7.15
N GLN A 38 -19.92 -14.30 7.83
CA GLN A 38 -19.46 -13.05 7.23
C GLN A 38 -18.10 -12.56 7.77
N ARG A 39 -17.56 -11.51 7.12
CA ARG A 39 -16.27 -10.88 7.45
C ARG A 39 -16.21 -10.32 8.87
N ASP A 40 -17.35 -9.96 9.45
CA ASP A 40 -17.47 -9.47 10.83
C ASP A 40 -17.26 -10.58 11.88
N GLY A 41 -17.07 -11.82 11.44
CA GLY A 41 -16.83 -12.97 12.30
C GLY A 41 -18.10 -13.58 12.89
N ARG A 42 -19.27 -13.17 12.41
CA ARG A 42 -20.58 -13.63 12.88
C ARG A 42 -21.32 -14.39 11.79
N TRP A 43 -22.27 -15.19 12.26
CA TRP A 43 -23.26 -15.84 11.42
C TRP A 43 -24.46 -14.91 11.29
N HIS A 44 -24.97 -14.77 10.07
CA HIS A 44 -26.10 -13.90 9.74
C HIS A 44 -27.21 -14.71 9.09
N PRO A 45 -28.50 -14.45 9.40
CA PRO A 45 -29.61 -15.15 8.78
C PRO A 45 -29.53 -15.10 7.25
N THR A 46 -29.88 -16.22 6.61
CA THR A 46 -29.93 -16.34 5.16
C THR A 46 -31.03 -17.31 4.76
N ASP A 47 -31.51 -17.20 3.52
CA ASP A 47 -32.49 -18.08 2.90
C ASP A 47 -31.85 -19.04 1.88
N LEU A 48 -30.52 -19.04 1.74
CA LEU A 48 -29.81 -19.81 0.71
C LEU A 48 -30.15 -21.29 0.71
N LEU A 49 -30.11 -21.97 1.86
CA LEU A 49 -30.42 -23.40 1.91
C LEU A 49 -31.91 -23.66 1.65
N ALA A 50 -32.81 -22.77 2.09
CA ALA A 50 -34.23 -22.89 1.77
C ALA A 50 -34.50 -22.74 0.26
N ARG A 51 -33.72 -21.91 -0.45
CA ARG A 51 -33.79 -21.78 -1.91
C ARG A 51 -33.18 -22.98 -2.63
N ASP A 52 -32.09 -23.53 -2.11
CA ASP A 52 -31.47 -24.78 -2.59
C ASP A 52 -32.45 -25.95 -2.53
N ASP A 53 -33.15 -26.09 -1.40
CA ASP A 53 -34.16 -27.13 -1.16
C ASP A 53 -35.32 -27.04 -2.18
N LEU A 54 -35.59 -25.83 -2.71
CA LEU A 54 -36.58 -25.57 -3.76
C LEU A 54 -36.02 -25.74 -5.18
N GLY A 55 -34.72 -26.00 -5.33
CA GLY A 55 -34.02 -26.09 -6.61
C GLY A 55 -33.87 -24.74 -7.33
N ASP A 56 -33.93 -23.62 -6.59
CA ASP A 56 -33.89 -22.24 -7.12
C ASP A 56 -32.46 -21.63 -7.09
N LEU A 57 -31.42 -22.47 -7.05
CA LEU A 57 -30.03 -22.01 -7.05
C LEU A 57 -29.25 -22.58 -8.23
N ASP A 58 -28.60 -21.69 -8.97
CA ASP A 58 -27.62 -22.03 -10.00
C ASP A 58 -26.27 -22.47 -9.39
N GLU A 59 -25.99 -22.08 -8.14
CA GLU A 59 -24.75 -22.37 -7.41
C GLU A 59 -24.87 -23.67 -6.60
N GLN A 60 -23.78 -24.43 -6.48
CA GLN A 60 -23.81 -25.69 -5.73
C GLN A 60 -23.54 -25.45 -4.24
N LEU A 61 -24.42 -25.99 -3.38
CA LEU A 61 -24.21 -26.09 -1.95
C LEU A 61 -23.76 -27.51 -1.60
N VAL A 62 -22.49 -27.64 -1.22
CA VAL A 62 -21.88 -28.94 -0.91
C VAL A 62 -21.84 -29.13 0.61
N PRO A 63 -22.45 -30.20 1.16
CA PRO A 63 -22.31 -30.51 2.58
C PRO A 63 -20.85 -30.74 2.95
N ILE A 64 -20.41 -30.14 4.05
CA ILE A 64 -19.05 -30.32 4.59
C ILE A 64 -19.09 -30.68 6.08
N SER A 65 -18.03 -31.32 6.56
CA SER A 65 -17.88 -31.59 7.98
C SER A 65 -17.68 -30.31 8.79
N ALA A 66 -18.01 -30.37 10.08
CA ALA A 66 -17.73 -29.27 11.01
C ALA A 66 -16.22 -28.92 11.03
N GLU A 67 -15.32 -29.91 10.92
CA GLU A 67 -13.88 -29.68 10.87
C GLU A 67 -13.46 -28.87 9.63
N GLN A 68 -13.98 -29.24 8.45
CA GLN A 68 -13.75 -28.48 7.22
C GLN A 68 -14.31 -27.05 7.32
N ALA A 69 -15.49 -26.88 7.90
CA ALA A 69 -16.08 -25.57 8.14
C ALA A 69 -15.20 -24.70 9.05
N GLN A 70 -14.68 -25.28 10.14
CA GLN A 70 -13.76 -24.58 11.04
C GLN A 70 -12.43 -24.23 10.36
N ALA A 71 -11.90 -25.10 9.51
CA ALA A 71 -10.69 -24.82 8.73
C ALA A 71 -10.88 -23.63 7.76
N VAL A 72 -12.02 -23.58 7.07
CA VAL A 72 -12.40 -22.45 6.20
C VAL A 72 -12.51 -21.15 7.01
N ILE A 73 -13.21 -21.17 8.15
CA ILE A 73 -13.36 -20.01 9.05
C ILE A 73 -12.00 -19.53 9.55
N ALA A 74 -11.15 -20.44 10.02
CA ALA A 74 -9.83 -20.12 10.55
C ALA A 74 -8.97 -19.42 9.49
N ARG A 75 -8.97 -19.95 8.26
CA ARG A 75 -8.23 -19.35 7.15
C ARG A 75 -8.77 -17.98 6.77
N TRP A 76 -10.09 -17.81 6.68
CA TRP A 76 -10.68 -16.50 6.42
C TRP A 76 -10.37 -15.49 7.51
N ARG A 77 -10.45 -15.88 8.79
CA ARG A 77 -10.06 -15.01 9.91
C ARG A 77 -8.60 -14.55 9.80
N GLN A 78 -7.67 -15.44 9.48
CA GLN A 78 -6.26 -15.08 9.27
C GLN A 78 -6.09 -14.15 8.06
N ALA A 79 -6.72 -14.47 6.93
CA ALA A 79 -6.63 -13.66 5.71
C ALA A 79 -7.23 -12.26 5.89
N TRP A 80 -8.38 -12.15 6.56
CA TRP A 80 -9.02 -10.87 6.84
C TRP A 80 -8.22 -10.04 7.83
N ARG A 81 -7.68 -10.65 8.90
CA ARG A 81 -6.75 -9.95 9.82
C ARG A 81 -5.54 -9.39 9.08
N ALA A 82 -4.87 -10.20 8.26
CA ALA A 82 -3.74 -9.74 7.46
C ALA A 82 -4.13 -8.65 6.45
N ALA A 83 -5.35 -8.68 5.91
CA ALA A 83 -5.85 -7.62 5.04
C ALA A 83 -6.15 -6.33 5.82
N ASP A 84 -6.72 -6.43 7.01
CA ASP A 84 -7.03 -5.28 7.88
C ASP A 84 -5.74 -4.65 8.41
N GLU A 85 -4.74 -5.45 8.80
CA GLU A 85 -3.40 -4.98 9.18
C GLU A 85 -2.71 -4.25 8.02
N ARG A 86 -2.76 -4.81 6.80
CA ARG A 86 -2.24 -4.15 5.60
C ARG A 86 -2.95 -2.83 5.34
N ARG A 87 -4.29 -2.79 5.45
CA ARG A 87 -5.08 -1.57 5.26
C ARG A 87 -4.79 -0.53 6.34
N ALA A 88 -4.66 -0.93 7.60
CA ALA A 88 -4.29 -0.04 8.70
C ALA A 88 -2.86 0.48 8.57
N ALA A 89 -1.92 -0.34 8.08
CA ALA A 89 -0.56 0.10 7.76
C ALA A 89 -0.55 1.10 6.60
N ALA A 90 -1.30 0.83 5.53
CA ALA A 90 -1.46 1.75 4.41
C ALA A 90 -2.12 3.08 4.82
N SER A 91 -3.16 3.03 5.65
CA SER A 91 -3.83 4.24 6.18
C SER A 91 -2.91 5.06 7.10
N ARG A 92 -2.11 4.40 7.94
CA ARG A 92 -1.06 5.09 8.72
C ARG A 92 0.01 5.71 7.82
N ALA A 93 0.38 5.06 6.72
CA ALA A 93 1.27 5.63 5.72
C ALA A 93 0.63 6.85 5.04
N ASP A 94 -0.66 6.77 4.70
CA ASP A 94 -1.41 7.82 4.01
C ASP A 94 -1.52 9.12 4.83
N THR A 95 -1.66 9.03 6.16
CA THR A 95 -1.73 10.23 7.02
C THR A 95 -0.35 10.86 7.29
N GLY A 96 0.76 10.18 6.95
CA GLY A 96 2.11 10.57 7.36
C GLY A 96 3.09 10.88 6.23
N LEU A 97 2.81 10.48 4.99
CA LEU A 97 3.74 10.69 3.87
C LEU A 97 3.69 12.13 3.35
N ARG A 98 4.88 12.70 3.18
CA ARG A 98 5.09 14.08 2.75
C ARG A 98 5.81 14.09 1.41
N LEU A 99 5.18 14.62 0.38
CA LEU A 99 5.81 14.74 -0.93
C LEU A 99 6.77 15.92 -0.93
N ALA A 100 8.04 15.65 -1.24
CA ALA A 100 9.07 16.65 -1.28
C ALA A 100 9.04 17.41 -2.61
N GLN A 101 9.20 18.74 -2.54
CA GLN A 101 9.29 19.56 -3.73
C GLN A 101 10.73 19.67 -4.22
N VAL A 102 10.95 19.37 -5.50
CA VAL A 102 12.27 19.51 -6.13
C VAL A 102 12.66 20.99 -6.21
N PHE A 103 11.70 21.85 -6.58
CA PHE A 103 11.86 23.30 -6.72
C PHE A 103 10.66 24.04 -6.12
N ASP A 104 10.90 25.23 -5.55
CA ASP A 104 9.88 25.96 -4.78
C ASP A 104 8.93 26.76 -5.68
N ARG A 105 9.41 27.22 -6.84
CA ARG A 105 8.60 27.97 -7.82
C ARG A 105 9.20 27.85 -9.23
N PRO A 106 8.37 27.80 -10.29
CA PRO A 106 8.85 28.08 -11.63
C PRO A 106 9.39 29.51 -11.70
N GLY A 107 10.60 29.68 -12.22
CA GLY A 107 11.20 30.99 -12.47
C GLY A 107 10.54 31.74 -13.62
N PRO A 108 10.78 33.06 -13.73
CA PRO A 108 10.17 33.92 -14.75
C PRO A 108 10.56 33.55 -16.20
N ASP A 109 11.63 32.78 -16.39
CA ASP A 109 12.16 32.28 -17.66
C ASP A 109 11.89 30.77 -17.88
N GLY A 110 11.06 30.15 -17.02
CA GLY A 110 10.80 28.71 -17.05
C GLY A 110 11.91 27.87 -16.42
N ARG A 111 13.02 28.49 -15.97
CA ARG A 111 14.05 27.77 -15.20
C ARG A 111 13.59 27.61 -13.76
N PRO A 112 13.86 26.46 -13.12
CA PRO A 112 13.47 26.25 -11.74
C PRO A 112 14.21 27.21 -10.81
N VAL A 113 13.47 27.88 -9.91
CA VAL A 113 14.05 28.75 -8.89
C VAL A 113 13.99 28.03 -7.54
N THR A 114 15.15 27.96 -6.89
CA THR A 114 15.26 27.56 -5.49
C THR A 114 15.07 28.78 -4.61
N ASP A 115 14.27 28.65 -3.56
CA ASP A 115 14.06 29.71 -2.57
C ASP A 115 15.41 30.13 -1.95
N PRO A 116 15.77 31.42 -1.99
CA PRO A 116 16.98 31.92 -1.33
C PRO A 116 17.01 31.68 0.18
N ALA A 117 15.89 31.36 0.82
CA ALA A 117 15.82 30.93 2.22
C ALA A 117 16.30 29.49 2.45
N ARG A 118 16.59 28.70 1.39
CA ARG A 118 17.15 27.35 1.54
C ARG A 118 18.54 27.44 2.21
N PRO A 119 18.80 26.66 3.27
CA PRO A 119 20.10 26.67 3.93
C PRO A 119 21.21 26.25 2.96
N ALA A 120 22.32 26.99 2.95
CA ALA A 120 23.49 26.61 2.17
C ALA A 120 24.10 25.30 2.70
N LEU A 121 24.30 24.32 1.82
CA LEU A 121 24.99 23.07 2.18
C LEU A 121 26.51 23.25 2.07
N SER A 122 27.22 22.90 3.15
CA SER A 122 28.67 22.75 3.11
C SER A 122 29.08 21.61 2.18
N ARG A 123 30.33 21.58 1.68
CA ARG A 123 30.80 20.52 0.77
C ARG A 123 30.63 19.11 1.35
N ALA A 124 30.89 18.95 2.65
CA ALA A 124 30.72 17.67 3.34
C ALA A 124 29.24 17.29 3.45
N GLU A 125 28.38 18.26 3.78
CA GLU A 125 26.95 18.04 3.93
C GLU A 125 26.26 17.72 2.61
N ARG A 126 26.67 18.35 1.49
CA ARG A 126 26.18 18.03 0.13
C ARG A 126 26.31 16.53 -0.16
N GLY A 127 27.48 15.95 0.10
CA GLY A 127 27.73 14.53 -0.10
C GLY A 127 26.86 13.65 0.81
N ALA A 128 26.72 14.02 2.07
CA ALA A 128 25.90 13.28 3.04
C ALA A 128 24.40 13.30 2.68
N VAL A 129 23.87 14.46 2.31
CA VAL A 129 22.48 14.64 1.87
C VAL A 129 22.21 13.86 0.59
N ALA A 130 23.06 13.99 -0.43
CA ALA A 130 22.90 13.24 -1.67
C ALA A 130 22.98 11.73 -1.43
N ALA A 131 23.87 11.27 -0.54
CA ALA A 131 23.96 9.86 -0.16
C ALA A 131 22.70 9.36 0.54
N TYR A 132 22.14 10.14 1.47
CA TYR A 132 20.86 9.82 2.11
C TYR A 132 19.75 9.62 1.07
N LEU A 133 19.58 10.62 0.21
CA LEU A 133 18.50 10.65 -0.79
C LEU A 133 18.59 9.51 -1.81
N ARG A 134 19.81 9.08 -2.20
CA ARG A 134 20.03 7.95 -3.14
C ARG A 134 19.91 6.58 -2.48
N ARG A 135 20.27 6.47 -1.19
CA ARG A 135 20.28 5.20 -0.46
C ARG A 135 18.90 4.79 0.05
N ALA A 136 17.97 5.73 0.18
CA ALA A 136 16.61 5.41 0.55
C ALA A 136 15.96 4.41 -0.43
N PRO A 137 15.06 3.55 0.04
CA PRO A 137 14.33 2.60 -0.78
C PRO A 137 13.60 3.26 -1.96
N VAL A 138 13.58 2.56 -3.08
CA VAL A 138 12.89 2.99 -4.31
C VAL A 138 11.41 2.60 -4.23
N ALA A 139 10.55 3.61 -4.29
CA ALA A 139 9.09 3.44 -4.36
C ALA A 139 8.63 3.20 -5.80
N LEU A 140 9.16 3.97 -6.76
CA LEU A 140 8.85 3.83 -8.18
C LEU A 140 10.13 3.88 -9.00
N ARG A 141 10.34 2.85 -9.82
CA ARG A 141 11.36 2.86 -10.86
C ARG A 141 10.77 3.47 -12.12
N ALA A 142 11.16 4.70 -12.42
CA ALA A 142 10.91 5.30 -13.73
C ALA A 142 11.90 4.79 -14.76
N ASN A 143 11.45 4.63 -16.01
CA ASN A 143 12.32 4.37 -17.15
C ASN A 143 12.71 5.73 -17.76
N GLY A 144 14.02 6.01 -17.86
CA GLY A 144 14.54 7.26 -18.43
C GLY A 144 14.90 8.33 -17.40
N SER A 145 15.35 9.46 -17.93
CA SER A 145 15.79 10.65 -17.21
C SER A 145 15.18 11.90 -17.87
N ASP A 146 15.05 12.98 -17.12
CA ASP A 146 14.69 14.30 -17.66
C ASP A 146 15.95 15.09 -18.08
N PRO A 147 15.80 16.06 -19.00
CA PRO A 147 16.84 17.03 -19.31
C PRO A 147 17.29 17.81 -18.08
N ASP A 148 18.58 18.12 -18.00
CA ASP A 148 19.09 19.01 -16.95
C ASP A 148 18.71 20.48 -17.24
N PRO A 149 17.89 21.12 -16.37
CA PRO A 149 17.47 22.50 -16.60
C PRO A 149 18.60 23.54 -16.44
N PHE A 150 19.71 23.16 -15.83
CA PHE A 150 20.87 24.03 -15.60
C PHE A 150 22.00 23.80 -16.60
N ASP A 151 21.99 22.68 -17.32
CA ASP A 151 23.02 22.30 -18.28
C ASP A 151 22.43 21.55 -19.48
N ALA A 152 22.03 22.31 -20.51
CA ALA A 152 21.40 21.75 -21.70
C ALA A 152 22.33 20.78 -22.49
N GLU A 153 23.65 20.90 -22.34
CA GLU A 153 24.63 20.06 -23.04
C GLU A 153 24.73 18.65 -22.42
N ARG A 154 24.27 18.47 -21.17
CA ARG A 154 24.24 17.15 -20.50
C ARG A 154 23.15 16.22 -21.02
N GLY A 155 22.13 16.75 -21.73
CA GLY A 155 20.98 15.96 -22.15
C GLY A 155 20.18 15.39 -20.98
N ASP A 156 19.62 14.19 -21.17
CA ASP A 156 18.74 13.52 -20.19
C ASP A 156 19.56 12.93 -19.02
N ALA A 157 19.89 13.77 -18.04
CA ALA A 157 20.74 13.41 -16.91
C ALA A 157 20.01 13.30 -15.57
N VAL A 158 18.80 13.87 -15.44
CA VAL A 158 18.06 13.98 -14.17
C VAL A 158 17.26 12.69 -13.92
N PRO A 159 17.60 11.87 -12.90
CA PRO A 159 16.91 10.60 -12.68
C PRO A 159 15.47 10.80 -12.19
N LEU A 160 14.56 10.02 -12.75
CA LEU A 160 13.12 10.10 -12.47
C LEU A 160 12.61 9.12 -11.40
N HIS A 161 13.49 8.34 -10.77
CA HIS A 161 13.08 7.38 -9.75
C HIS A 161 12.46 8.09 -8.55
N VAL A 162 11.40 7.53 -7.98
CA VAL A 162 10.81 8.00 -6.73
C VAL A 162 11.35 7.18 -5.58
N ARG A 163 11.76 7.85 -4.51
CA ARG A 163 12.28 7.24 -3.28
C ARG A 163 11.51 7.71 -2.06
N THR A 164 11.59 6.90 -1.00
CA THR A 164 10.99 7.24 0.29
C THR A 164 11.77 6.63 1.45
N ASP A 165 11.82 7.33 2.57
CA ASP A 165 12.28 6.81 3.87
C ASP A 165 11.12 6.40 4.79
N GLY A 166 9.89 6.44 4.27
CA GLY A 166 8.65 6.15 4.99
C GLY A 166 8.00 7.35 5.67
N VAL A 167 8.62 8.53 5.62
CA VAL A 167 8.02 9.81 6.03
C VAL A 167 7.96 10.78 4.86
N TRP A 168 9.06 10.88 4.10
CA TRP A 168 9.15 11.72 2.92
C TRP A 168 9.15 10.87 1.65
N VAL A 169 8.60 11.43 0.58
CA VAL A 169 8.62 10.88 -0.77
C VAL A 169 9.27 11.92 -1.68
N TRP A 170 10.25 11.53 -2.50
CA TRP A 170 10.94 12.48 -3.37
C TRP A 170 11.38 11.85 -4.69
N SER A 171 11.53 12.70 -5.71
CA SER A 171 12.26 12.33 -6.93
C SER A 171 13.77 12.29 -6.66
N GLU A 172 14.46 11.29 -7.21
CA GLU A 172 15.92 11.16 -7.13
C GLU A 172 16.67 12.36 -7.73
N ALA A 173 15.98 13.18 -8.55
CA ALA A 173 16.42 14.50 -8.97
C ALA A 173 16.96 15.37 -7.81
N LEU A 174 16.34 15.31 -6.61
CA LEU A 174 16.85 16.05 -5.45
C LEU A 174 18.27 15.64 -5.06
N ALA A 175 18.60 14.36 -5.18
CA ALA A 175 19.95 13.88 -4.88
C ALA A 175 20.96 14.29 -5.96
N TYR A 176 20.51 14.33 -7.22
CA TYR A 176 21.29 14.85 -8.34
C TYR A 176 21.61 16.33 -8.13
N PHE A 177 20.61 17.17 -7.88
CA PHE A 177 20.82 18.60 -7.67
C PHE A 177 21.64 18.93 -6.42
N ALA A 178 21.47 18.17 -5.33
CA ALA A 178 22.30 18.30 -4.14
C ALA A 178 23.77 17.91 -4.37
N ALA A 179 24.04 16.94 -5.24
CA ALA A 179 25.41 16.52 -5.55
C ALA A 179 26.10 17.47 -6.55
N GLU A 180 25.42 17.77 -7.67
CA GLU A 180 26.02 18.50 -8.80
C GLU A 180 26.06 20.01 -8.54
N TYR A 181 24.96 20.57 -8.03
CA TYR A 181 24.80 22.02 -7.84
C TYR A 181 24.85 22.42 -6.36
N GLY A 182 24.72 21.45 -5.45
CA GLY A 182 24.57 21.69 -4.01
C GLY A 182 23.35 22.51 -3.64
N ILE A 183 22.31 22.37 -4.45
CA ILE A 183 20.98 22.83 -4.13
C ILE A 183 20.48 21.98 -2.97
N ALA A 184 20.19 22.62 -1.85
CA ALA A 184 19.60 21.94 -0.71
C ALA A 184 18.18 21.46 -1.07
N PRO A 185 17.71 20.32 -0.52
CA PRO A 185 16.29 20.04 -0.46
C PRO A 185 15.54 21.12 0.33
N GLU A 186 14.21 21.06 0.30
CA GLU A 186 13.40 21.98 1.11
C GLU A 186 13.80 21.92 2.62
N PRO A 187 13.65 23.03 3.37
CA PRO A 187 14.22 23.14 4.71
C PRO A 187 13.74 22.05 5.69
N GLU A 188 12.49 21.62 5.57
CA GLU A 188 11.90 20.62 6.45
C GLU A 188 12.40 19.20 6.15
N LEU A 189 12.57 18.86 4.87
CA LEU A 189 13.23 17.62 4.47
C LEU A 189 14.70 17.64 4.89
N LEU A 190 15.40 18.76 4.71
CA LEU A 190 16.79 18.88 5.16
C LEU A 190 16.92 18.72 6.68
N ALA A 191 16.01 19.32 7.47
CA ALA A 191 15.96 19.14 8.91
C ALA A 191 15.70 17.68 9.31
N HIS A 192 14.83 16.99 8.59
CA HIS A 192 14.57 15.56 8.77
C HIS A 192 15.80 14.69 8.45
N ILE A 193 16.51 14.97 7.35
CA ILE A 193 17.75 14.27 7.00
C ILE A 193 18.82 14.45 8.09
N ARG A 194 18.94 15.67 8.62
CA ARG A 194 19.84 16.00 9.73
C ARG A 194 19.47 15.26 11.00
N SER A 195 18.19 15.21 11.38
CA SER A 195 17.74 14.49 12.57
C SER A 195 17.92 12.97 12.45
N ALA A 196 17.85 12.44 11.22
CA ALA A 196 18.20 11.06 10.88
C ALA A 196 19.73 10.80 10.80
N ASN A 197 20.57 11.79 11.15
CA ASN A 197 22.03 11.71 11.07
C ASN A 197 22.54 11.28 9.68
N TYR A 198 21.86 11.70 8.61
CA TYR A 198 22.17 11.33 7.22
C TYR A 198 22.18 9.80 6.97
N ALA A 199 21.52 9.02 7.82
CA ALA A 199 21.39 7.57 7.70
C ALA A 199 20.00 7.19 7.18
N ALA A 200 19.88 6.99 5.86
CA ALA A 200 18.64 6.52 5.26
C ALA A 200 18.31 5.09 5.71
N PRO A 201 17.02 4.75 5.89
CA PRO A 201 16.61 3.40 6.23
C PRO A 201 17.02 2.44 5.10
N ARG A 202 17.40 1.21 5.45
CA ARG A 202 17.74 0.18 4.44
C ARG A 202 16.52 -0.42 3.77
N ALA A 203 15.38 -0.39 4.45
CA ALA A 203 14.11 -0.94 3.99
C ALA A 203 12.95 -0.15 4.57
N VAL A 204 11.88 -0.07 3.80
CA VAL A 204 10.59 0.51 4.14
C VAL A 204 9.53 -0.53 3.78
N ALA A 205 8.43 -0.60 4.54
CA ALA A 205 7.39 -1.60 4.29
C ALA A 205 6.81 -1.46 2.87
N GLY A 206 6.53 -2.59 2.20
CA GLY A 206 6.05 -2.58 0.81
C GLY A 206 4.81 -1.71 0.59
N ALA A 207 3.84 -1.74 1.52
CA ALA A 207 2.65 -0.89 1.46
C ALA A 207 2.96 0.62 1.47
N VAL A 208 4.07 1.03 2.08
CA VAL A 208 4.52 2.44 2.08
C VAL A 208 5.19 2.79 0.75
N LEU A 209 5.95 1.85 0.16
CA LEU A 209 6.53 2.01 -1.17
C LEU A 209 5.43 2.16 -2.24
N ASP A 210 4.43 1.27 -2.22
CA ASP A 210 3.28 1.31 -3.13
C ASP A 210 2.54 2.64 -2.99
N ARG A 211 2.27 3.08 -1.75
CA ARG A 211 1.58 4.35 -1.52
C ARG A 211 2.39 5.56 -1.99
N ALA A 212 3.70 5.57 -1.74
CA ALA A 212 4.58 6.63 -2.22
C ALA A 212 4.60 6.73 -3.76
N ALA A 213 4.52 5.59 -4.46
CA ALA A 213 4.38 5.57 -5.91
C ALA A 213 3.02 6.15 -6.36
N ASP A 214 1.92 5.75 -5.72
CA ASP A 214 0.58 6.24 -6.06
C ASP A 214 0.42 7.74 -5.80
N LEU A 215 1.03 8.28 -4.75
CA LEU A 215 1.06 9.73 -4.47
C LEU A 215 1.67 10.53 -5.62
N VAL A 216 2.76 10.04 -6.23
CA VAL A 216 3.41 10.72 -7.36
C VAL A 216 2.62 10.52 -8.66
N LEU A 217 1.97 9.37 -8.82
CA LEU A 217 1.16 9.07 -10.00
C LEU A 217 -0.27 9.65 -9.94
N GLY A 218 -0.68 10.23 -8.81
CA GLY A 218 -2.01 10.81 -8.62
C GLY A 218 -3.14 9.77 -8.55
N ARG A 219 -2.87 8.58 -7.99
CA ARG A 219 -3.81 7.45 -7.90
C ARG A 219 -4.26 7.17 -6.47
#